data_AF-A0A3B8Z5Q0-F1
#
_entry.id   AF-A0A3B8Z5Q0-F1
#
_cell.length_a   1.000
_cell.length_b   1.000
_cell.length_c   1.000
_cell.angle_alpha   90.00
_cell.angle_beta   90.00
_cell.angle_gamma   90.00
#
_symmetry.space_group_name_H-M   'P 1'
#
loop_
_entity.id
_entity.type
_entity.pdbx_description
1 polymer ?
#
loop_
_entity_poly.entity_id
_entity_poly.type
_entity_poly.pdbx_seq_one_letter_code
_entity_poly.pdbx_strand_id
1 'polypeptide(L)' 'MQRKAHASWVIFFTFFIAYLLAILPFPQWGMNWRPEWVPMVLIYWAMALPYRIGIGFA' A
#
# COMPACT_ATOMS: atom_id res chain seq x y z
N MET A 1 27.73 -1.71 7.68
CA MET A 1 26.59 -2.12 8.55
C MET A 1 25.36 -2.30 7.68
N GLN A 2 25.13 -3.51 7.17
CA GLN A 2 23.91 -3.79 6.40
C GLN A 2 22.74 -3.95 7.37
N ARG A 3 21.93 -2.90 7.56
CA ARG A 3 20.57 -3.06 8.11
C ARG A 3 19.81 -3.89 7.09
N LYS A 4 19.80 -5.21 7.24
CA LYS A 4 18.80 -6.08 6.65
C LYS A 4 17.48 -5.65 7.26
N ALA A 5 16.83 -4.66 6.62
CA ALA A 5 15.60 -4.11 7.11
C ALA A 5 14.58 -5.25 7.09
N HIS A 6 14.18 -5.71 8.28
CA HIS A 6 12.99 -6.54 8.49
C HIS A 6 11.72 -5.71 8.23
N ALA A 7 11.71 -4.94 7.14
CA ALA A 7 10.67 -3.98 6.77
C ALA A 7 9.43 -4.66 6.20
N SER A 8 9.35 -5.99 6.21
CA SER A 8 8.12 -6.71 5.86
C SER A 8 6.94 -6.26 6.73
N TRP A 9 7.18 -5.90 8.00
CA TRP A 9 6.14 -5.32 8.86
C TRP A 9 5.66 -3.94 8.36
N VAL A 10 6.54 -3.15 7.72
CA VAL A 10 6.18 -1.84 7.14
C VAL A 10 5.18 -2.03 6.01
N ILE A 11 5.32 -3.08 5.19
CA ILE A 11 4.35 -3.42 4.15
C ILE A 11 2.96 -3.64 4.77
N PHE A 12 2.85 -4.53 5.76
CA PHE A 12 1.58 -4.77 6.46
C PHE A 12 1.01 -3.50 7.08
N PHE A 13 1.84 -2.68 7.71
CA PHE A 13 1.44 -1.41 8.31
C PHE A 13 0.91 -0.41 7.27
N THR A 14 1.54 -0.31 6.10
CA THR A 14 1.06 0.55 5.02
C THR A 14 -0.26 0.08 4.42
N PHE A 15 -0.47 -1.23 4.28
CA PHE A 15 -1.77 -1.76 3.86
C PHE A 15 -2.85 -1.52 4.92
N PHE A 16 -2.51 -1.65 6.20
CA PHE A 16 -3.43 -1.33 7.29
C PHE A 16 -3.88 0.13 7.22
N ILE A 17 -2.96 1.08 7.05
CA ILE A 17 -3.30 2.49 6.86
C ILE A 17 -4.14 2.70 5.59
N ALA A 18 -3.80 2.06 4.48
CA ALA A 18 -4.57 2.17 3.24
C ALA A 18 -6.02 1.72 3.42
N TYR A 19 -6.25 0.63 4.16
CA TYR A 19 -7.60 0.16 4.51
C TYR A 19 -8.32 1.10 5.47
N LEU A 20 -7.63 1.66 6.46
CA LEU A 20 -8.23 2.69 7.32
C LEU A 20 -8.72 3.88 6.50
N LEU A 21 -7.91 4.37 5.57
CA LEU A 21 -8.29 5.47 4.66
C LEU A 21 -9.44 5.07 3.72
N ALA A 22 -9.54 3.80 3.33
CA ALA A 22 -10.64 3.31 2.50
C ALA A 22 -11.99 3.24 3.25
N ILE A 23 -11.96 3.01 4.56
CA ILE A 23 -13.16 2.93 5.41
C ILE A 23 -13.64 4.32 5.86
N LEU A 24 -12.73 5.30 5.92
CA LEU A 24 -13.10 6.66 6.33
C LEU A 24 -14.14 7.26 5.38
N PRO A 25 -15.27 7.77 5.91
CA PRO A 25 -16.29 8.40 5.07
C PRO A 25 -15.72 9.69 4.49
N PHE A 26 -15.56 9.71 3.17
CA PHE A 26 -15.19 10.93 2.48
C PHE A 26 -16.37 11.90 2.46
N PRO A 27 -16.11 13.21 2.57
CA PRO A 27 -17.14 14.23 2.47
C PRO A 27 -17.79 14.20 1.08
N GLN A 28 -19.08 14.57 1.00
CA GLN A 28 -19.90 14.48 -0.21
C GLN A 28 -19.27 15.14 -1.45
N TRP A 29 -18.54 16.24 -1.27
CA TRP A 29 -17.85 16.96 -2.35
C TRP A 29 -16.62 16.23 -2.90
N GLY A 30 -16.01 15.32 -2.13
CA GLY A 30 -14.81 14.59 -2.49
C GLY A 30 -15.07 13.13 -2.87
N MET A 31 -16.34 12.70 -2.87
CA MET A 31 -16.71 11.29 -3.07
C MET A 31 -16.32 10.77 -4.45
N ASN A 32 -16.39 11.63 -5.48
CA ASN A 32 -15.99 11.30 -6.85
C ASN A 32 -14.47 11.26 -7.05
N TRP A 33 -13.71 11.93 -6.18
CA TRP A 33 -12.24 11.97 -6.22
C TRP A 33 -11.60 11.01 -5.23
N ARG A 34 -12.39 10.10 -4.63
CA ARG A 34 -11.90 9.20 -3.59
C ARG A 34 -10.83 8.29 -4.17
N PRO A 35 -9.55 8.42 -3.75
CA PRO A 35 -8.49 7.60 -4.29
C PRO A 35 -8.68 6.15 -3.84
N GLU A 36 -8.41 5.20 -4.73
CA GLU A 36 -8.33 3.80 -4.37
C GLU A 36 -6.97 3.54 -3.69
N TRP A 37 -6.89 3.88 -2.39
CA TRP A 37 -5.66 3.86 -1.60
C TRP A 37 -4.99 2.48 -1.57
N VAL A 38 -5.78 1.41 -1.47
CA VAL A 38 -5.27 0.03 -1.41
C VAL A 38 -4.51 -0.35 -2.68
N PRO A 39 -5.09 -0.24 -3.90
CA PRO A 39 -4.34 -0.51 -5.12
C PRO A 39 -3.20 0.49 -5.38
N MET A 40 -3.30 1.75 -4.96
CA MET A 40 -2.16 2.68 -5.04
C MET A 40 -0.96 2.19 -4.22
N VAL A 41 -1.19 1.77 -2.98
CA VAL A 41 -0.15 1.20 -2.11
C VAL A 41 0.38 -0.11 -2.66
N LEU A 42 -0.48 -0.96 -3.22
CA LEU A 42 -0.08 -2.20 -3.88
C LEU A 42 0.86 -1.93 -5.07
N ILE A 43 0.49 -1.00 -5.96
CA ILE A 43 1.30 -0.62 -7.12
C ILE A 43 2.64 -0.04 -6.67
N TYR A 44 2.64 0.82 -5.64
CA TYR A 44 3.86 1.37 -5.06
C TYR A 44 4.82 0.25 -4.60
N TRP A 45 4.33 -0.71 -3.81
CA TRP A 45 5.19 -1.78 -3.32
C TRP A 45 5.61 -2.77 -4.41
N ALA A 46 4.76 -2.99 -5.42
CA ALA A 46 5.12 -3.79 -6.59
C ALA A 46 6.29 -3.16 -7.37
N MET A 47 6.35 -1.83 -7.47
CA MET A 47 7.47 -1.12 -8.07
C MET A 47 8.70 -1.04 -7.15
N ALA A 48 8.49 -0.82 -5.84
CA ALA A 48 9.58 -0.61 -4.89
C ALA A 48 10.30 -1.93 -4.50
N LEU A 49 9.56 -3.02 -4.36
CA LEU A 49 10.10 -4.36 -4.04
C LEU A 49 9.40 -5.45 -4.87
N PRO A 50 9.69 -5.52 -6.19
CA PRO A 50 9.10 -6.52 -7.08
C PRO A 50 9.43 -7.95 -6.65
N TYR A 51 10.56 -8.19 -5.99
CA TYR A 51 10.94 -9.52 -5.48
C TYR A 51 10.09 -9.99 -4.29
N ARG A 52 9.35 -9.09 -3.62
CA ARG A 52 8.50 -9.43 -2.46
C ARG A 52 7.01 -9.27 -2.74
N ILE A 53 6.64 -8.34 -3.62
CA ILE A 53 5.25 -8.05 -4.01
C ILE A 53 5.14 -7.94 -5.54
N GLY A 54 5.75 -8.89 -6.26
CA GLY A 54 5.66 -8.98 -7.72
C GLY A 54 4.71 -10.09 -8.16
N ILE A 55 4.04 -9.87 -9.29
CA ILE A 55 3.07 -10.80 -9.91
C ILE A 55 3.73 -12.09 -10.44
N GLY A 56 5.06 -12.18 -10.47
CA GLY A 56 5.78 -13.38 -10.89
C GLY A 56 6.72 -13.86 -9.80
N PHE A 57 6.46 -15.05 -9.26
CA PHE A 57 7.55 -15.95 -8.93
C PHE A 57 8.12 -16.40 -10.28
N ALA A 58 9.30 -15.90 -10.64
CA ALA A 58 10.11 -16.46 -11.71
C ALA A 58 11.04 -17.52 -11.11
#